data_AF-A0A258XUQ2-F1
#
_entry.id   AF-A0A258XUQ2-F1
#
_cell.length_a   1.000
_cell.length_b   1.000
_cell.length_c   1.000
_cell.angle_alpha   90.00
_cell.angle_beta   90.00
_cell.angle_gamma   90.00
#
_symmetry.space_group_name_H-M   'P 1'
#
loop_
_entity.id
_entity.type
_entity.pdbx_description
1 polymer ?
#
loop_
_entity_poly.entity_id
_entity_poly.type
_entity_poly.pdbx_seq_one_letter_code
_entity_poly.pdbx_strand_id
1 'polypeptide(L)'
;MTEDTSLEALRLRLAPAIAEAAAFDGWKPAAVAAAAEMEGVDPALAAFAFEDGPQSGAMQMITAWVARIDADMAQALPPEHLATLPIRERI
;
A
#
# COMPACT_ATOMS: atom_id res chain seq x y z
N MET A 1 8.94 -5.56 16.79
CA MET A 1 8.35 -6.83 16.30
C MET A 1 6.82 -6.75 16.43
N THR A 2 6.24 -5.66 15.93
CA THR A 2 4.86 -5.23 16.23
C THR A 2 4.27 -4.41 15.08
N GLU A 3 4.79 -4.57 13.87
CA GLU A 3 4.32 -3.80 12.70
C GLU A 3 3.07 -4.44 12.05
N ASP A 4 2.70 -5.67 12.46
CA ASP A 4 1.54 -6.41 11.96
C ASP A 4 0.29 -6.33 12.87
N THR A 5 0.20 -5.34 13.75
CA THR A 5 -0.89 -5.32 14.75
C THR A 5 -2.17 -4.62 14.26
N SER A 6 -2.16 -3.95 13.10
CA SER A 6 -3.33 -3.27 12.54
C SER A 6 -3.58 -3.63 11.08
N LEU A 7 -4.86 -3.59 10.67
CA LEU A 7 -5.26 -3.80 9.27
C LEU A 7 -4.67 -2.71 8.35
N GLU A 8 -4.48 -1.50 8.85
CA GLU A 8 -3.87 -0.41 8.08
C GLU A 8 -2.40 -0.68 7.77
N ALA A 9 -1.62 -1.13 8.75
CA ALA A 9 -0.23 -1.50 8.53
C ALA A 9 -0.12 -2.70 7.59
N LEU A 10 -1.02 -3.68 7.71
CA LEU A 10 -1.08 -4.81 6.78
C LEU A 10 -1.38 -4.37 5.35
N ARG A 11 -2.34 -3.44 5.16
CA ARG A 11 -2.65 -2.87 3.84
C ARG A 11 -1.43 -2.18 3.23
N LEU A 12 -0.72 -1.34 4.00
CA LEU A 12 0.48 -0.65 3.53
C LEU A 12 1.61 -1.62 3.17
N ARG A 13 1.75 -2.72 3.94
CA ARG A 13 2.74 -3.76 3.65
C ARG A 13 2.44 -4.48 2.34
N LEU A 14 1.19 -4.90 2.13
CA LEU A 14 0.79 -5.67 0.95
C LEU A 14 0.63 -4.82 -0.32
N ALA A 15 0.48 -3.50 -0.19
CA ALA A 15 0.15 -2.63 -1.31
C ALA A 15 1.12 -2.70 -2.51
N PRO A 16 2.46 -2.75 -2.35
CA PRO A 16 3.38 -2.90 -3.49
C PRO A 16 3.15 -4.20 -4.28
N ALA A 17 3.06 -5.33 -3.57
CA ALA A 17 2.84 -6.64 -4.15
C ALA A 17 1.46 -6.74 -4.83
N ILE A 18 0.43 -6.11 -4.24
CA ILE A 18 -0.89 -6.00 -4.86
C ILE A 18 -0.85 -5.18 -6.14
N ALA A 19 -0.14 -4.05 -6.16
CA ALA A 19 -0.03 -3.20 -7.34
C ALA A 19 0.70 -3.93 -8.48
N GLU A 20 1.74 -4.70 -8.17
CA GLU A 20 2.43 -5.56 -9.14
C GLU A 20 1.48 -6.63 -9.72
N ALA A 21 0.76 -7.35 -8.87
CA ALA A 21 -0.21 -8.35 -9.31
C ALA A 21 -1.40 -7.75 -10.09
N ALA A 22 -1.82 -6.53 -9.75
CA ALA A 22 -2.92 -5.82 -10.41
C ALA A 22 -2.52 -5.20 -11.75
N ALA A 23 -1.23 -5.10 -12.08
CA ALA A 23 -0.73 -4.36 -13.24
C ALA A 23 -1.34 -4.83 -14.58
N PHE A 24 -1.63 -6.13 -14.70
CA PHE A 24 -2.19 -6.72 -15.92
C PHE A 24 -3.66 -7.16 -15.75
N ASP A 25 -4.02 -7.74 -14.61
CA ASP A 25 -5.33 -8.35 -14.39
C ASP A 25 -6.33 -7.43 -13.65
N GLY A 26 -5.86 -6.28 -13.18
CA GLY A 26 -6.62 -5.25 -12.49
C GLY A 26 -6.78 -5.48 -10.99
N TRP A 27 -7.39 -4.50 -10.34
CA TRP A 27 -7.63 -4.44 -8.89
C TRP A 27 -8.76 -5.38 -8.45
N LYS A 28 -8.47 -6.69 -8.41
CA LYS A 28 -9.41 -7.76 -8.07
C LYS A 28 -8.92 -8.57 -6.86
N PRO A 29 -9.78 -9.36 -6.20
CA PRO A 29 -9.37 -10.21 -5.08
C PRO A 29 -8.18 -11.15 -5.39
N ALA A 30 -8.02 -11.55 -6.67
CA ALA A 30 -6.87 -12.33 -7.12
C ALA A 30 -5.52 -11.61 -6.89
N ALA A 31 -5.46 -10.28 -6.97
CA ALA A 31 -4.25 -9.52 -6.68
C ALA A 31 -3.89 -9.56 -5.18
N VAL A 32 -4.90 -9.54 -4.31
CA VAL A 32 -4.71 -9.69 -2.85
C VAL A 32 -4.21 -11.10 -2.52
N ALA A 33 -4.79 -12.13 -3.15
CA ALA A 33 -4.35 -13.52 -2.96
C ALA A 33 -2.89 -13.72 -3.40
N ALA A 34 -2.53 -13.23 -4.60
CA ALA A 34 -1.15 -13.30 -5.08
C ALA A 34 -0.18 -12.56 -4.15
N ALA A 35 -0.55 -11.36 -3.68
CA ALA A 35 0.26 -10.61 -2.72
C ALA A 35 0.43 -11.32 -1.37
N ALA A 36 -0.63 -11.95 -0.87
CA ALA A 36 -0.56 -12.72 0.36
C ALA A 36 0.41 -13.90 0.24
N GLU A 37 0.39 -14.61 -0.89
CA GLU A 37 1.34 -15.69 -1.18
C GLU A 37 2.78 -15.19 -1.27
N MET A 38 3.00 -14.07 -1.98
CA MET A 38 4.33 -13.47 -2.14
C MET A 38 4.94 -13.00 -0.81
N GLU A 39 4.11 -12.42 0.06
CA GLU A 39 4.54 -11.81 1.33
C GLU A 39 4.42 -12.76 2.54
N GLY A 40 3.97 -14.01 2.33
CA GLY A 40 3.81 -15.01 3.40
C GLY A 40 2.72 -14.66 4.42
N VAL A 41 1.68 -13.94 3.99
CA VAL A 41 0.53 -13.54 4.82
C VAL A 41 -0.59 -14.57 4.69
N ASP A 42 -1.30 -14.84 5.78
CA ASP A 42 -2.52 -15.65 5.74
C ASP A 42 -3.51 -15.08 4.71
N PRO A 43 -3.92 -15.85 3.67
CA PRO A 43 -4.80 -15.34 2.62
C PRO A 43 -6.16 -14.85 3.12
N ALA A 44 -6.72 -15.46 4.18
CA ALA A 44 -7.98 -15.03 4.76
C ALA A 44 -7.83 -13.69 5.50
N LEU A 45 -6.70 -13.48 6.18
CA LEU A 45 -6.39 -12.21 6.82
C LEU A 45 -6.16 -11.11 5.77
N ALA A 46 -5.44 -11.42 4.68
CA ALA A 46 -5.24 -10.49 3.58
C ALA A 46 -6.56 -10.13 2.90
N ALA A 47 -7.41 -11.10 2.58
CA ALA A 47 -8.74 -10.85 2.03
C ALA A 47 -9.58 -9.97 2.97
N PHE A 48 -9.63 -10.31 4.26
CA PHE A 48 -10.35 -9.51 5.26
C PHE A 48 -9.84 -8.06 5.30
N ALA A 49 -8.53 -7.83 5.19
CA ALA A 49 -7.97 -6.48 5.16
C ALA A 49 -8.42 -5.65 3.93
N PHE A 50 -8.80 -6.26 2.80
CA PHE A 50 -9.21 -5.52 1.60
C PHE A 50 -10.71 -5.63 1.27
N GLU A 51 -11.46 -6.39 2.06
CA GLU A 51 -12.93 -6.50 1.97
C GLU A 51 -13.64 -5.74 3.10
N ASP A 52 -12.97 -5.53 4.24
CA ASP A 52 -13.53 -4.81 5.38
C ASP A 52 -13.36 -3.30 5.24
N GLY A 53 -14.45 -2.61 4.89
CA GLY A 53 -14.50 -1.16 4.88
C GLY A 53 -15.69 -0.55 4.14
N PRO A 54 -15.84 0.78 4.20
CA PRO A 54 -16.91 1.49 3.50
C PRO A 54 -16.66 1.63 1.98
N GLN A 55 -15.49 1.21 1.49
CA GLN A 55 -15.04 1.36 0.10
C GLN A 55 -15.13 0.03 -0.64
N SER A 56 -15.18 0.06 -1.97
CA SER A 56 -15.00 -1.16 -2.74
C SER A 56 -13.57 -1.71 -2.55
N GLY A 57 -13.40 -3.03 -2.62
CA GLY A 57 -12.06 -3.64 -2.47
C GLY A 57 -11.04 -3.10 -3.48
N ALA A 58 -11.48 -2.80 -4.71
CA ALA A 58 -10.65 -2.13 -5.72
C ALA A 58 -10.15 -0.76 -5.25
N MET A 59 -11.04 0.08 -4.70
CA MET A 59 -10.63 1.39 -4.17
C MET A 59 -9.74 1.25 -2.95
N GLN A 60 -9.99 0.27 -2.08
CA GLN A 60 -9.15 0.06 -0.90
C GLN A 60 -7.72 -0.38 -1.28
N MET A 61 -7.55 -1.21 -2.31
CA MET A 61 -6.23 -1.56 -2.86
C MET A 61 -5.51 -0.33 -3.43
N ILE A 62 -6.21 0.48 -4.23
CA ILE A 62 -5.65 1.71 -4.82
C ILE A 62 -5.25 2.70 -3.72
N THR A 63 -6.10 2.91 -2.72
CA THR A 63 -5.82 3.80 -1.59
C THR A 63 -4.61 3.33 -0.80
N ALA A 64 -4.49 2.02 -0.55
CA ALA A 64 -3.32 1.46 0.13
C ALA A 64 -2.03 1.68 -0.69
N TRP A 65 -2.10 1.53 -2.01
CA TRP A 65 -0.97 1.78 -2.90
C TRP A 65 -0.51 3.24 -2.90
N VAL A 66 -1.45 4.18 -3.04
CA VAL A 66 -1.13 5.61 -2.96
C VAL A 66 -0.56 5.97 -1.60
N ALA A 67 -1.18 5.50 -0.51
CA ALA A 67 -0.68 5.76 0.84
C ALA A 67 0.73 5.19 1.07
N ARG A 68 1.04 4.04 0.46
CA ARG A 68 2.39 3.48 0.50
C ARG A 68 3.40 4.34 -0.26
N ILE A 69 3.06 4.79 -1.47
CA ILE A 69 3.90 5.72 -2.24
C ILE A 69 4.13 7.01 -1.44
N ASP A 70 3.08 7.59 -0.86
CA ASP A 70 3.18 8.82 -0.07
C ASP A 70 4.13 8.63 1.14
N ALA A 71 4.04 7.48 1.83
CA ALA A 71 4.93 7.14 2.92
C ALA A 71 6.40 7.02 2.46
N ASP A 72 6.64 6.34 1.33
CA ASP A 72 7.99 6.19 0.76
C ASP A 72 8.55 7.55 0.28
N MET A 73 7.72 8.39 -0.32
CA MET A 73 8.09 9.76 -0.72
C MET A 73 8.43 10.63 0.49
N ALA A 74 7.62 10.58 1.55
CA ALA A 74 7.89 11.33 2.78
C ALA A 74 9.18 10.89 3.48
N GLN A 75 9.50 9.59 3.42
CA GLN A 75 10.76 9.06 3.92
C GLN A 75 11.96 9.49 3.07
N ALA A 76 11.82 9.47 1.73
CA ALA A 76 12.89 9.83 0.81
C ALA A 76 13.18 11.34 0.78
N LEU A 77 12.15 12.17 0.95
CA LEU A 77 12.22 13.63 0.87
C LEU A 77 11.57 14.26 2.11
N PRO A 78 12.23 14.20 3.28
CA PRO A 78 11.65 14.72 4.50
C PRO A 78 11.52 16.25 4.45
N PRO A 79 10.55 16.85 5.18
CA PRO A 79 10.25 18.29 5.11
C PRO A 79 11.46 19.18 5.38
N GLU A 80 12.33 18.78 6.31
CA GLU A 80 13.57 19.49 6.63
C GLU A 80 14.55 19.53 5.45
N HIS A 81 14.60 18.48 4.63
CA HIS A 81 15.42 18.45 3.42
C HIS A 81 14.81 19.38 2.36
N LEU A 82 13.51 19.25 2.11
CA LEU A 82 12.79 20.08 1.15
C LEU A 82 12.90 21.58 1.50
N ALA A 83 12.87 21.92 2.79
CA ALA A 83 13.02 23.30 3.27
C ALA A 83 14.37 23.95 2.92
N THR A 84 15.40 23.16 2.58
CA THR A 84 16.70 23.69 2.13
C THR A 84 16.79 23.97 0.63
N LEU A 85 15.89 23.38 -0.19
CA LEU A 85 15.92 23.52 -1.64
C LEU A 85 15.33 24.86 -2.11
N PRO A 86 15.82 25.48 -3.20
CA PRO A 86 15.13 26.62 -3.81
C PRO A 86 13.79 26.18 -4.43
N ILE A 87 12.80 27.09 -4.55
CA ILE A 87 11.44 26.76 -5.03
C ILE A 87 11.43 25.99 -6.36
N ARG A 88 12.32 26.34 -7.29
CA ARG A 88 12.46 25.67 -8.60
C ARG A 88 12.89 24.20 -8.53
N GLU A 89 13.45 23.76 -7.40
CA GLU A 89 13.87 22.37 -7.15
C GLU A 89 12.85 21.63 -6.25
N ARG A 90 11.76 22.30 -5.83
CA ARG A 90 10.68 21.74 -5.01
C ARG A 90 9.42 21.37 -5.81
N ILE A 91 9.26 21.89 -7.03
CA ILE A 91 8.11 21.69 -7.92
C ILE A 91 8.52 20.86 -9.13
#